data_AF-A0A090X2M7-F1
#
_entry.id   AF-A0A090X2M7-F1
#
_cell.length_a   1.000
_cell.length_b   1.000
_cell.length_c   1.000
_cell.angle_alpha   90.00
_cell.angle_beta   90.00
_cell.angle_gamma   90.00
#
_symmetry.space_group_name_H-M   'P 1'
#
loop_
_entity.id
_entity.type
_entity.pdbx_description
1 polymer ?
#
loop_
_entity_poly.entity_id
_entity_poly.type
_entity_poly.pdbx_seq_one_letter_code
_entity_poly.pdbx_strand_id
1 'polypeptide(L)'
;MSKKVFIEGEISAQFIADAIAKHQTKTVIGAHNIFLGQVRADKIENKTVRTIEFSTYEEMANEKLYQIREETFKKFDLTCMHIYHSLGGSACRWCLFICICLGAT
;
A
#
# COMPACT_ATOMS: atom_id res chain seq x y z
N MET A 1 -15.51 -9.67 4.07
CA MET A 1 -14.38 -10.11 3.23
C MET A 1 -13.22 -9.16 3.46
N SER A 2 -12.08 -9.66 3.95
CA SER A 2 -10.84 -8.88 3.99
C SER A 2 -10.43 -8.55 2.56
N LYS A 3 -10.21 -7.28 2.23
CA LYS A 3 -9.69 -6.90 0.90
C LYS A 3 -8.27 -7.49 0.78
N LYS A 4 -7.94 -8.08 -0.37
CA LYS A 4 -6.57 -8.56 -0.65
C LYS A 4 -5.57 -7.42 -0.42
N VAL A 5 -4.68 -7.60 0.56
CA VAL A 5 -3.59 -6.66 0.87
C VAL A 5 -2.33 -7.03 0.07
N PHE A 6 -2.05 -8.33 -0.06
CA PHE A 6 -0.90 -8.80 -0.80
C PHE A 6 -1.22 -9.01 -2.28
N ILE A 7 -0.31 -8.53 -3.14
CA ILE A 7 -0.42 -8.60 -4.60
C ILE A 7 0.84 -9.30 -5.12
N GLU A 8 0.67 -10.36 -5.90
CA GLU A 8 1.80 -11.01 -6.59
C GLU A 8 2.33 -10.11 -7.69
N GLY A 9 3.64 -9.85 -7.68
CA GLY A 9 4.26 -8.96 -8.65
C GLY A 9 4.04 -7.47 -8.32
N GLU A 10 4.11 -6.62 -9.34
CA GLU A 10 4.18 -5.17 -9.11
C GLU A 10 2.85 -4.49 -8.77
N ILE A 11 2.93 -3.45 -7.91
CA ILE A 11 1.83 -2.52 -7.75
C ILE A 11 1.89 -1.53 -8.91
N SER A 12 1.07 -1.77 -9.94
CA SER A 12 1.08 -0.97 -11.15
C SER A 12 0.54 0.44 -10.93
N ALA A 13 0.96 1.38 -11.79
CA ALA A 13 0.42 2.74 -11.77
C ALA A 13 -1.06 2.81 -12.04
N GLN A 14 -1.56 1.94 -12.93
CA GLN A 14 -2.98 1.84 -13.18
C GLN A 14 -3.73 1.40 -11.92
N PHE A 15 -3.19 0.43 -11.17
CA PHE A 15 -3.81 -0.01 -9.93
C PHE A 15 -3.93 1.12 -8.90
N ILE A 16 -2.88 1.93 -8.74
CA ILE A 16 -2.88 3.09 -7.84
C ILE A 16 -3.90 4.13 -8.31
N ALA A 17 -3.91 4.45 -9.61
CA ALA A 17 -4.87 5.40 -10.19
C ALA A 17 -6.31 4.94 -9.98
N ASP A 18 -6.62 3.67 -10.24
CA ASP A 18 -7.94 3.08 -10.06
C ASP A 18 -8.37 3.09 -8.58
N ALA A 19 -7.43 2.84 -7.66
CA ALA A 19 -7.69 2.88 -6.23
C ALA A 19 -8.05 4.29 -5.75
N ILE A 20 -7.39 5.33 -6.28
CA ILE A 20 -7.71 6.73 -5.99
C ILE A 20 -9.07 7.08 -6.62
N ALA A 21 -9.28 6.76 -7.90
CA ALA A 21 -10.50 7.09 -8.64
C ALA A 21 -11.78 6.51 -8.00
N LYS A 22 -11.70 5.31 -7.40
CA LYS A 22 -12.83 4.70 -6.66
C LYS A 22 -13.35 5.53 -5.48
N HIS A 23 -12.60 6.54 -5.02
CA HIS A 23 -13.03 7.44 -3.95
C HIS A 23 -13.72 8.70 -4.46
N GLN A 24 -13.68 8.99 -5.76
CA GLN A 24 -14.25 10.19 -6.36
C GLN A 24 -15.75 10.35 -6.06
N THR A 25 -16.51 9.25 -5.97
CA THR A 25 -17.94 9.28 -5.68
C THR A 25 -18.28 9.48 -4.21
N LYS A 26 -17.28 9.48 -3.31
CA LYS A 26 -17.45 9.61 -1.87
C LYS A 26 -17.23 11.05 -1.44
N THR A 27 -18.29 11.86 -1.46
CA THR A 27 -18.28 13.30 -1.12
C THR A 27 -17.82 13.61 0.31
N VAL A 28 -17.87 12.61 1.21
CA VAL A 28 -17.37 12.74 2.58
C VAL A 28 -15.84 12.74 2.68
N ILE A 29 -15.11 12.48 1.59
CA ILE A 29 -13.64 12.50 1.58
C ILE A 29 -13.15 13.84 1.03
N GLY A 30 -12.42 14.57 1.86
CA GLY A 30 -11.86 15.89 1.52
C GLY A 30 -10.41 15.85 1.07
N ALA A 31 -9.66 14.81 1.45
CA ALA A 31 -8.25 14.68 1.11
C ALA A 31 -7.76 13.23 1.08
N HIS A 32 -6.71 13.00 0.28
CA HIS A 32 -5.94 11.77 0.26
C HIS A 32 -4.52 12.03 0.77
N ASN A 33 -4.01 11.13 1.60
CA ASN A 33 -2.59 11.07 1.92
C ASN A 33 -2.06 9.70 1.49
N ILE A 34 -1.01 9.71 0.69
CA ILE A 34 -0.49 8.54 -0.01
C ILE A 34 0.98 8.35 0.34
N PHE A 35 1.32 7.12 0.73
CA PHE A 35 2.69 6.66 0.87
C PHE A 35 2.97 5.57 -0.16
N LEU A 36 4.07 5.74 -0.90
CA LEU A 36 4.55 4.78 -1.89
C LEU A 36 5.96 4.31 -1.51
N GLY A 37 6.11 3.01 -1.30
CA GLY A 37 7.42 2.37 -1.17
C GLY A 37 7.94 1.95 -2.53
N GLN A 38 9.20 2.28 -2.82
CA GLN A 38 9.85 1.94 -4.08
C GLN A 38 11.16 1.19 -3.86
N VAL A 39 11.44 0.21 -4.73
CA VAL A 39 12.76 -0.43 -4.78
C VAL A 39 13.75 0.56 -5.39
N ARG A 40 14.83 0.85 -4.64
CA ARG A 40 15.86 1.79 -5.08
C ARG A 40 16.92 1.06 -5.89
N ALA A 41 17.44 1.74 -6.91
CA ALA A 41 18.56 1.27 -7.72
C ALA A 41 19.91 1.50 -7.00
N ASP A 42 19.99 1.08 -5.74
CA ASP A 42 21.18 1.25 -4.91
C ASP A 42 22.35 0.43 -5.47
N LYS A 43 23.59 0.90 -5.23
CA LYS A 43 24.81 0.18 -5.60
C LYS A 43 25.40 -0.52 -4.38
N ILE A 44 25.53 -1.85 -4.45
CA ILE A 44 26.15 -2.69 -3.41
C ILE A 44 27.28 -3.45 -4.08
N GLU A 45 28.51 -3.30 -3.61
CA GLU A 45 29.70 -3.96 -4.20
C GLU A 45 29.81 -3.76 -5.73
N ASN A 46 29.58 -2.53 -6.21
CA ASN A 46 29.51 -2.18 -7.64
C ASN A 46 28.41 -2.88 -8.47
N LYS A 47 27.47 -3.61 -7.84
CA LYS A 47 26.29 -4.18 -8.48
C LYS A 47 25.07 -3.30 -8.21
N THR A 48 24.20 -3.14 -9.22
CA THR A 48 22.96 -2.36 -9.08
C THR A 48 21.83 -3.28 -8.63
N VAL A 49 21.10 -2.88 -7.59
CA VAL A 49 19.89 -3.59 -7.15
C VAL A 49 18.85 -3.53 -8.27
N ARG A 50 18.43 -4.70 -8.76
CA ARG A 50 17.41 -4.84 -9.80
C ARG A 50 16.01 -5.04 -9.23
N THR A 51 15.90 -5.83 -8.16
CA THR A 51 14.65 -6.19 -7.51
C THR A 51 14.92 -6.60 -6.05
N ILE A 52 13.88 -6.57 -5.23
CA ILE A 52 13.83 -7.20 -3.91
C ILE A 52 12.68 -8.21 -3.97
N GLU A 53 12.96 -9.45 -3.60
CA GLU A 53 11.94 -10.48 -3.45
C GLU A 53 11.29 -10.38 -2.08
N PHE A 54 9.97 -10.23 -2.07
CA PHE A 54 9.18 -10.16 -0.85
C PHE A 54 8.39 -11.44 -0.64
N SER A 55 8.49 -12.03 0.55
CA SER A 55 7.70 -13.17 0.98
C SER A 55 7.01 -12.85 2.31
N THR A 56 5.95 -13.58 2.65
CA THR A 56 5.17 -13.30 3.86
C THR A 56 4.51 -14.56 4.42
N TYR A 57 4.32 -14.58 5.74
CA TYR A 57 3.33 -15.44 6.36
C TYR A 57 2.01 -14.66 6.45
N GLU A 58 1.15 -14.86 5.45
CA GLU A 58 -0.02 -14.00 5.22
C GLU A 58 -0.98 -13.89 6.40
N GLU A 59 -1.24 -14.99 7.13
CA GLU A 59 -2.19 -15.01 8.24
C GLU A 59 -1.76 -14.05 9.36
N MET A 60 -0.53 -14.21 9.87
CA MET A 60 0.04 -13.35 10.89
C MET A 60 0.16 -11.90 10.40
N ALA A 61 0.58 -11.71 9.14
CA ALA A 61 0.73 -10.37 8.58
C ALA A 61 -0.61 -9.64 8.45
N ASN A 62 -1.67 -10.33 8.02
CA ASN A 62 -3.02 -9.78 7.97
C ASN A 62 -3.53 -9.38 9.35
N GLU A 63 -3.28 -10.19 10.38
CA GLU A 63 -3.64 -9.86 11.76
C GLU A 63 -2.93 -8.58 12.24
N LYS A 64 -1.61 -8.47 11.96
CA LYS A 64 -0.83 -7.27 12.31
C LYS A 64 -1.29 -6.03 11.57
N LEU A 65 -1.61 -6.16 10.28
CA LEU A 65 -2.15 -5.05 9.49
C LEU A 65 -3.53 -4.61 9.98
N TYR A 66 -4.36 -5.55 10.43
CA TYR A 66 -5.63 -5.24 11.09
C TYR A 66 -5.40 -4.45 12.38
N GLN A 67 -4.47 -4.89 13.24
CA GLN A 67 -4.12 -4.16 14.47
C GLN A 67 -3.65 -2.73 14.16
N ILE A 68 -2.73 -2.55 13.22
CA ILE A 68 -2.23 -1.24 12.78
C ILE A 68 -3.37 -0.36 12.27
N ARG A 69 -4.27 -0.94 11.46
CA ARG A 69 -5.44 -0.22 10.95
C ARG A 69 -6.29 0.30 12.11
N GLU A 70 -6.72 -0.58 13.01
CA GLU A 70 -7.59 -0.21 14.14
C GLU A 70 -6.93 0.83 15.05
N GLU A 71 -5.64 0.70 15.34
CA GLU A 71 -4.88 1.70 16.11
C GLU A 71 -4.82 3.06 15.38
N THR A 72 -4.66 3.03 14.06
CA THR A 72 -4.63 4.26 13.24
C THR A 72 -5.98 4.97 13.26
N PHE A 73 -7.09 4.25 13.08
CA PHE A 73 -8.45 4.82 13.16
C PHE A 73 -8.80 5.33 14.56
N LYS A 74 -8.26 4.73 15.62
CA LYS A 74 -8.43 5.26 16.99
C LYS A 74 -7.65 6.56 17.22
N LYS A 75 -6.50 6.70 16.56
CA LYS A 75 -5.60 7.83 16.74
C LYS A 75 -5.92 9.02 15.84
N PHE A 76 -6.45 8.77 14.66
CA PHE A 76 -6.69 9.77 13.63
C PHE A 76 -8.11 9.65 13.07
N ASP A 77 -8.75 10.78 12.81
CA ASP A 77 -10.07 10.83 12.19
C ASP A 77 -9.97 10.55 10.68
N LEU A 78 -9.92 9.26 10.33
CA LEU A 78 -9.84 8.78 8.97
C LEU A 78 -11.19 8.22 8.51
N THR A 79 -11.54 8.49 7.25
CA THR A 79 -12.74 7.92 6.62
C THR A 79 -12.43 6.55 5.99
N CYS A 80 -11.21 6.37 5.49
CA CYS A 80 -10.79 5.13 4.84
C CYS A 80 -9.29 4.92 4.90
N MET A 81 -8.87 3.66 4.81
CA MET A 81 -7.47 3.25 4.72
C MET A 81 -7.38 2.04 3.79
N HIS A 82 -6.39 2.05 2.90
CA HIS A 82 -6.03 0.95 2.02
C HIS A 82 -4.53 0.70 2.11
N ILE A 83 -4.13 -0.56 2.23
CA ILE A 83 -2.74 -1.00 2.28
C ILE A 83 -2.59 -2.10 1.24
N TYR A 84 -1.56 -1.99 0.41
CA TYR A 84 -1.19 -2.99 -0.58
C TYR A 84 0.31 -3.22 -0.55
N HIS A 85 0.74 -4.49 -0.55
CA HIS A 85 2.14 -4.85 -0.56
C HIS A 85 2.42 -5.90 -1.64
N SER A 86 3.48 -5.68 -2.42
CA SER A 86 3.96 -6.59 -3.44
C SER A 86 4.59 -7.84 -2.80
N LEU A 87 4.36 -9.00 -3.40
CA LEU A 87 5.05 -10.26 -3.13
C LEU A 87 5.79 -10.75 -4.39
N GLY A 88 6.76 -11.64 -4.18
CA GLY A 88 7.62 -12.21 -5.21
C GLY A 88 8.73 -11.27 -5.69
N GLY A 89 9.54 -11.76 -6.63
CA GLY A 89 10.71 -11.09 -7.18
C GLY A 89 10.46 -10.52 -8.58
N SER A 90 9.49 -9.61 -8.74
CA SER A 90 9.35 -8.87 -10.01
C SER A 90 10.25 -7.63 -9.98
N ALA A 91 10.62 -7.06 -11.15
CA ALA A 91 11.35 -5.79 -11.23
C ALA A 91 10.47 -4.60 -10.82
N CYS A 92 9.90 -4.71 -9.63
CA CYS A 92 8.82 -3.93 -9.11
C CYS A 92 9.36 -2.59 -8.68
N ARG A 93 8.97 -1.54 -9.38
CA ARG A 93 9.35 -0.18 -8.99
C ARG A 93 8.65 0.21 -7.70
N TRP A 94 7.36 -0.13 -7.54
CA TRP A 94 6.56 0.20 -6.36
C TRP A 94 6.11 -1.03 -5.61
N CYS A 95 6.68 -1.24 -4.42
CA CYS A 95 6.46 -2.45 -3.61
C CYS A 95 5.42 -2.27 -2.50
N LEU A 96 5.09 -1.03 -2.13
CA LEU A 96 4.12 -0.74 -1.06
C LEU A 96 3.27 0.48 -1.45
N PHE A 97 1.96 0.37 -1.28
CA PHE A 97 1.03 1.47 -1.48
C PHE A 97 0.09 1.56 -0.28
N ILE A 98 0.14 2.70 0.40
CA ILE A 98 -0.78 3.05 1.49
C ILE A 98 -1.53 4.30 1.07
N CYS A 99 -2.86 4.26 1.15
CA CYS A 99 -3.73 5.40 0.91
C CYS A 99 -4.68 5.57 2.09
N ILE A 100 -4.64 6.73 2.73
CA ILE A 100 -5.60 7.12 3.76
C ILE A 100 -6.43 8.30 3.26
N CYS A 101 -7.69 8.33 3.67
CA CYS A 101 -8.64 9.36 3.30
C CYS A 101 -9.07 10.10 4.56
N LEU A 102 -9.03 11.43 4.50
CA LEU A 102 -9.52 12.31 5.58
C LEU A 102 -10.90 12.85 5.21
N GLY A 103 -11.71 13.14 6.22
CA GLY A 103 -13.05 13.70 6.07
C GLY A 103 -13.03 15.05 5.36
N ALA A 104 -14.07 15.33 4.58
CA ALA A 104 -14.43 16.69 4.18
C ALA A 104 -15.15 17.35 5.38
N THR A 105 -14.76 18.59 5.71
CA THR A 105 -15.40 19.42 6.74
C THR A 105 -16.88 19.65 6.47
#